data_AF-A0A6P8I033-F1
#
_entry.id   AF-A0A6P8I033-F1
#
_cell.length_a   1.000
_cell.length_b   1.000
_cell.length_c   1.000
_cell.angle_alpha   90.00
_cell.angle_beta   90.00
_cell.angle_gamma   90.00
#
_symmetry.space_group_name_H-M   'P 1'
#
loop_
_entity.id
_entity.type
_entity.pdbx_description
1 polymer ?
#
loop_
_entity_poly.entity_id
_entity_poly.type
_entity_poly.pdbx_seq_one_letter_code
_entity_poly.pdbx_strand_id
1 'polypeptide(L)'
;MRLSAKGKWFILRAVIVGEVAAFLASFRVWHKMNTDQDYRKWMNNNYPSILEGFYTTAELGGFAHVRKDDLKAWKNESKTNTNIN
;
A
#
# COMPACT_ATOMS: atom_id res chain seq x y z
N MET A 1 5.92 17.87 36.49
CA MET A 1 6.50 18.84 35.52
C MET A 1 5.36 19.51 34.75
N ARG A 2 5.08 20.80 34.96
CA ARG A 2 4.03 21.55 34.24
C ARG A 2 4.66 22.12 32.95
N LEU A 3 4.32 21.55 31.79
CA LEU A 3 4.73 22.11 30.50
C LEU A 3 4.08 23.49 30.30
N SER A 4 4.88 24.48 29.93
CA SER A 4 4.38 25.82 29.60
C SER A 4 3.45 25.75 28.38
N ALA A 5 2.54 26.71 28.23
CA ALA A 5 1.61 26.76 27.10
C ALA A 5 2.34 26.71 25.73
N LYS A 6 3.53 27.32 25.64
CA LYS A 6 4.38 27.26 24.44
C LYS A 6 4.92 25.86 24.17
N GLY A 7 5.34 25.14 25.23
CA GLY A 7 5.82 23.76 25.11
C GLY A 7 4.73 22.76 24.72
N LYS A 8 3.52 22.90 25.29
CA LYS A 8 2.35 22.09 24.89
C LYS A 8 1.97 22.32 23.43
N TRP A 9 2.05 23.57 22.98
CA TRP A 9 1.72 23.92 21.59
C TRP A 9 2.76 23.41 20.58
N PHE A 10 4.04 23.37 20.97
CA PHE A 10 5.09 22.74 20.15
C PHE A 10 4.86 21.23 19.99
N ILE A 11 4.54 20.53 21.08
CA ILE A 11 4.24 19.08 21.03
C ILE A 11 3.01 18.81 20.16
N LEU A 12 1.93 19.60 20.30
CA LEU A 12 0.74 19.44 19.47
C LEU A 12 1.05 19.61 17.97
N ARG A 13 1.86 20.62 17.62
CA ARG A 13 2.29 20.81 16.23
C ARG A 13 3.11 19.65 15.69
N ALA A 14 4.03 19.12 16.50
CA ALA A 14 4.84 17.96 16.11
C ALA A 14 3.96 16.73 15.85
N VAL A 15 2.94 16.49 16.70
CA VAL A 15 1.97 15.41 16.50
C VAL A 15 1.19 15.61 15.20
N ILE A 16 0.65 16.81 14.97
CA ILE A 16 -0.11 17.11 13.73
C ILE A 16 0.77 16.88 12.48
N VAL A 17 2.01 17.37 12.49
CA VAL A 17 2.92 17.15 11.36
C VAL A 17 3.22 15.66 11.17
N GLY A 18 3.39 14.91 12.26
CA GLY A 18 3.57 13.47 12.23
C GLY A 18 2.36 12.73 11.62
N GLU A 19 1.15 13.09 12.02
CA GLU A 19 -0.09 12.51 11.50
C GLU A 19 -0.26 12.82 10.01
N VAL A 20 -0.01 14.06 9.59
CA VAL A 20 -0.07 14.44 8.17
C VAL A 20 0.95 13.66 7.35
N ALA A 21 2.19 13.52 7.85
CA ALA A 21 3.21 12.74 7.16
C ALA A 21 2.83 11.26 7.04
N ALA A 22 2.31 10.66 8.11
CA ALA A 22 1.86 9.27 8.10
C ALA A 22 0.67 9.06 7.14
N PHE A 23 -0.27 10.00 7.10
CA PHE A 23 -1.40 9.97 6.17
C PHE A 23 -0.94 10.05 4.71
N LEU A 24 -0.04 10.99 4.38
CA LEU A 24 0.52 11.13 3.04
C LEU A 24 1.29 9.89 2.59
N ALA A 25 2.07 9.28 3.49
CA ALA A 25 2.77 8.03 3.20
C ALA A 25 1.79 6.90 2.89
N SER A 26 0.74 6.76 3.71
CA SER A 26 -0.30 5.74 3.51
C SER A 26 -1.07 5.95 2.21
N PHE A 27 -1.43 7.20 1.90
CA PHE A 27 -2.08 7.56 0.65
C PHE A 27 -1.21 7.23 -0.56
N ARG A 28 0.10 7.52 -0.48
CA ARG A 28 1.04 7.19 -1.57
C ARG A 28 1.07 5.68 -1.83
N VAL A 29 1.15 4.86 -0.79
CA VAL A 29 1.11 3.39 -0.93
C VAL A 29 -0.20 2.94 -1.57
N TRP A 30 -1.34 3.42 -1.05
CA TRP A 30 -2.65 3.10 -1.61
C TRP A 30 -2.77 3.51 -3.09
N HIS A 31 -2.33 4.72 -3.44
CA HIS A 31 -2.38 5.21 -4.81
C HIS A 31 -1.52 4.34 -5.75
N LYS A 32 -0.31 3.97 -5.34
CA LYS A 32 0.57 3.07 -6.09
C LYS A 32 -0.04 1.67 -6.24
N MET A 33 -0.66 1.12 -5.19
CA MET A 33 -1.36 -0.17 -5.25
C MET A 33 -2.50 -0.17 -6.27
N ASN A 34 -3.22 0.94 -6.43
CA ASN A 34 -4.31 1.03 -7.41
C ASN A 34 -3.83 1.25 -8.85
N THR A 35 -2.66 1.87 -9.04
CA THR A 35 -2.21 2.32 -10.38
C THR A 35 -1.17 1.40 -11.03
N ASP A 36 -0.42 0.64 -10.25
CA ASP A 36 0.78 -0.07 -10.73
C ASP A 36 0.75 -1.56 -10.34
N GLN A 37 0.63 -2.43 -11.36
CA GLN A 37 0.62 -3.88 -11.21
C GLN A 37 1.98 -4.45 -10.77
N ASP A 38 3.09 -3.85 -11.20
CA ASP A 38 4.44 -4.27 -10.80
C ASP A 38 4.70 -3.94 -9.33
N TYR A 39 4.17 -2.81 -8.86
CA TYR A 39 4.20 -2.49 -7.44
C TYR A 39 3.38 -3.49 -6.62
N ARG A 40 2.19 -3.89 -7.10
CA ARG A 40 1.43 -4.98 -6.46
C ARG A 40 2.20 -6.30 -6.46
N LYS A 41 2.95 -6.60 -7.51
CA LYS A 41 3.83 -7.79 -7.58
C LYS A 41 4.96 -7.71 -6.56
N TRP A 42 5.60 -6.56 -6.42
CA TRP A 42 6.60 -6.33 -5.39
C TRP A 42 6.02 -6.48 -3.99
N MET A 43 4.81 -5.95 -3.76
CA MET A 43 4.07 -6.12 -2.49
C MET A 43 3.70 -7.57 -2.23
N ASN A 44 3.35 -8.35 -3.26
CA ASN A 44 3.12 -9.79 -3.13
C ASN A 44 4.35 -10.51 -2.57
N ASN A 45 5.55 -10.09 -3.01
CA ASN A 45 6.79 -10.74 -2.64
C ASN A 45 7.32 -10.29 -1.26
N ASN A 46 7.07 -9.03 -0.86
CA ASN A 46 7.65 -8.45 0.37
C ASN A 46 6.65 -8.29 1.51
N TYR A 47 5.38 -8.00 1.19
CA TYR A 47 4.32 -7.69 2.16
C TYR A 47 2.98 -8.33 1.79
N PRO A 48 2.93 -9.68 1.65
CA PRO A 48 1.76 -10.38 1.13
C PRO A 48 0.48 -10.11 1.94
N SER A 49 0.58 -10.00 3.27
CA SER A 49 -0.57 -9.70 4.12
C SER A 49 -1.22 -8.33 3.83
N ILE A 50 -0.41 -7.34 3.46
CA ILE A 50 -0.92 -6.00 3.11
C ILE A 50 -1.63 -6.05 1.75
N LEU A 51 -1.04 -6.75 0.79
CA LEU A 51 -1.66 -6.96 -0.52
C LEU A 51 -2.98 -7.73 -0.41
N GLU A 52 -3.05 -8.73 0.46
CA GLU A 52 -4.28 -9.48 0.72
C GLU A 52 -5.38 -8.61 1.33
N GLY A 53 -5.04 -7.72 2.27
CA GLY A 53 -5.98 -6.73 2.78
C GLY A 53 -6.47 -5.77 1.68
N PHE A 54 -5.58 -5.33 0.80
CA PHE A 54 -5.94 -4.52 -0.37
C PHE A 54 -6.93 -5.26 -1.28
N TYR A 55 -6.68 -6.53 -1.62
CA TYR A 55 -7.63 -7.30 -2.44
C TYR A 55 -8.95 -7.55 -1.75
N THR A 56 -8.93 -7.89 -0.46
CA THR A 56 -10.16 -8.15 0.31
C THR A 56 -11.04 -6.90 0.35
N THR A 57 -10.44 -5.73 0.58
CA THR A 57 -11.17 -4.45 0.55
C THR A 57 -11.68 -4.09 -0.84
N ALA A 58 -10.88 -4.33 -1.89
CA ALA A 58 -11.33 -4.16 -3.27
C ALA A 58 -12.51 -5.08 -3.63
N GLU A 59 -12.47 -6.35 -3.19
CA GLU A 59 -13.53 -7.34 -3.38
C GLU A 59 -14.82 -6.96 -2.66
N LEU A 60 -14.72 -6.46 -1.42
CA LEU A 60 -15.85 -5.88 -0.69
C LEU A 60 -16.47 -4.68 -1.43
N GLY A 61 -15.66 -3.91 -2.15
CA GLY A 61 -16.09 -2.82 -3.02
C GLY A 61 -16.60 -3.26 -4.41
N GLY A 62 -16.62 -4.56 -4.71
CA GLY A 62 -17.05 -5.10 -6.01
C GLY A 62 -15.96 -5.23 -7.07
N PHE A 63 -14.70 -4.93 -6.76
CA PHE A 63 -13.56 -4.96 -7.67
C PHE A 63 -12.77 -6.28 -7.61
N ALA A 64 -13.47 -7.42 -7.63
CA ALA A 64 -12.85 -8.75 -7.53
C ALA A 64 -11.99 -9.16 -8.75
N HIS A 65 -12.02 -8.39 -9.84
CA HIS A 65 -11.24 -8.67 -11.04
C HIS A 65 -9.75 -8.36 -10.86
N VAL A 66 -9.41 -7.36 -10.02
CA VAL A 66 -8.02 -6.89 -9.86
C VAL A 66 -7.07 -8.02 -9.47
N ARG A 67 -7.45 -8.83 -8.46
CA ARG A 67 -6.66 -10.01 -8.03
C ARG A 67 -6.49 -11.02 -9.16
N LYS A 68 -7.55 -11.27 -9.94
CA LYS A 68 -7.53 -12.27 -11.03
C LYS A 68 -6.62 -11.81 -12.16
N ASP A 69 -6.68 -10.53 -12.51
CA ASP A 69 -5.86 -9.93 -13.57
C ASP A 69 -4.38 -9.95 -13.20
N ASP A 70 -4.05 -9.63 -11.94
CA ASP A 70 -2.69 -9.70 -11.41
C ASP A 70 -2.14 -11.13 -11.44
N LEU A 71 -2.89 -12.11 -10.92
CA LEU A 71 -2.47 -13.50 -10.95
C LEU A 71 -2.29 -14.03 -12.38
N LYS A 72 -3.11 -13.57 -13.33
CA LYS A 72 -2.99 -13.97 -14.74
C LYS A 72 -1.73 -13.36 -15.37
N ALA A 73 -1.46 -12.08 -15.14
CA ALA A 73 -0.26 -11.41 -15.63
C ALA A 73 1.00 -12.11 -15.12
N TRP A 74 1.09 -12.33 -13.81
CA TRP A 74 2.28 -12.93 -13.20
C TRP A 74 2.50 -14.40 -13.59
N LYS A 75 1.42 -15.17 -13.81
CA LYS A 75 1.51 -16.54 -14.35
C LYS A 75 1.99 -16.57 -15.80
N ASN A 76 1.63 -15.57 -16.60
CA ASN A 76 2.09 -15.49 -17.98
C ASN A 76 3.56 -15.09 -18.06
N GLU A 77 4.00 -14.15 -17.22
CA GLU A 77 5.42 -13.78 -17.11
C GLU A 77 6.29 -14.96 -16.69
N SER A 78 5.86 -15.75 -15.69
CA SER A 78 6.63 -16.93 -15.27
C SER A 78 6.73 -17.98 -16.37
N LYS A 79 5.63 -18.26 -17.08
CA LYS A 79 5.62 -19.18 -18.23
C LYS A 79 6.55 -18.72 -19.33
N THR A 80 6.51 -17.43 -19.69
CA THR A 80 7.41 -16.87 -20.70
C THR A 80 8.86 -17.09 -20.26
N ASN A 81 9.22 -16.71 -19.02
CA ASN A 81 10.58 -16.88 -18.51
C ASN A 81 11.07 -18.35 -18.51
N THR A 82 10.19 -19.33 -18.28
CA THR A 82 10.55 -20.76 -18.36
C THR A 82 10.80 -21.23 -19.80
N ASN A 83 10.12 -20.67 -20.80
CA ASN A 83 10.22 -21.12 -22.19
C ASN A 83 11.44 -20.54 -22.96
N ILE A 84 12.13 -19.55 -22.39
CA ILE A 84 13.33 -18.90 -22.97
C ILE A 84 14.64 -19.37 -22.32
N ASN A 85 14.56 -20.22 -21.30
CA ASN A 85 15.70 -20.82 -20.60
C ASN A 85 15.83 -22.31 -20.95
#